data_AF-A0A8J8AQJ3-F1
#
_entry.id   AF-A0A8J8AQJ3-F1
#
_cell.length_a   1.000
_cell.length_b   1.000
_cell.length_c   1.000
_cell.angle_alpha   90.00
_cell.angle_beta   90.00
_cell.angle_gamma   90.00
#
_symmetry.space_group_name_H-M   'P 1'
#
loop_
_entity.id
_entity.type
_entity.pdbx_description
1 polymer ?
#
loop_
_entity_poly.entity_id
_entity_poly.type
_entity_poly.pdbx_seq_one_letter_code
_entity_poly.pdbx_strand_id
1 'polypeptide(L)'
;MNTSRSTSLSLLFQPRVWLAVLALGVGTLLSGCVAVAAAGAATAGVVWVRGALETHHERDLARVHRATQAALKELEFAIITDRKSAIDAEVIARTALDKKVTITLKQVTPNTTKMSIRVGLMGDEAMSNLILARIREKL
;
A
#
# COMPACT_ATOMS: atom_id res chain seq x y z
N MET A 1 -4.51 37.31 66.17
CA MET A 1 -5.16 36.32 65.27
C MET A 1 -4.70 36.55 63.84
N ASN A 2 -3.78 35.75 63.30
CA ASN A 2 -3.60 35.54 61.86
C ASN A 2 -2.62 34.39 61.58
N THR A 3 -3.11 33.16 61.42
CA THR A 3 -2.29 32.03 60.95
C THR A 3 -3.16 31.04 60.18
N SER A 4 -3.33 31.22 58.87
CA SER A 4 -3.75 30.14 57.98
C SER A 4 -3.25 30.42 56.56
N ARG A 5 -2.02 29.97 56.27
CA ARG A 5 -1.42 30.07 54.93
C ARG A 5 -0.61 28.83 54.52
N SER A 6 -0.76 27.68 55.20
CA SER A 6 0.17 26.55 55.01
C SER A 6 -0.42 25.28 54.38
N THR A 7 -1.68 25.25 53.93
CA THR A 7 -2.31 23.98 53.51
C THR A 7 -2.24 23.70 52.01
N SER A 8 -1.88 24.66 51.16
CA SER A 8 -1.80 24.48 49.70
C SER A 8 -0.43 24.01 49.19
N LEU A 9 0.63 24.06 50.01
CA LEU A 9 2.01 23.75 49.59
C LEU A 9 2.50 22.34 49.98
N SER A 10 1.70 21.56 50.71
CA SER A 10 2.08 20.21 51.18
C SER A 10 1.61 19.07 50.27
N LEU A 11 0.76 19.35 49.27
CA LEU A 11 0.26 18.35 48.32
C LEU A 11 1.27 18.01 47.21
N LEU A 12 2.25 18.87 46.93
CA LEU A 12 3.27 18.68 45.89
C LEU A 12 4.43 17.75 46.32
N PHE A 13 4.56 17.48 47.62
CA PHE A 13 5.65 16.68 48.21
C PHE A 13 5.24 15.27 48.65
N GLN A 14 4.05 14.80 48.23
CA GLN A 14 3.64 13.41 48.46
C GLN A 14 4.22 12.51 47.36
N PRO A 15 4.96 11.44 47.68
CA PRO A 15 5.52 10.51 46.68
C PRO A 15 4.42 9.79 45.88
N ARG A 16 3.18 9.79 46.40
CA ARG A 16 1.98 9.29 45.72
C ARG A 16 1.56 10.16 44.52
N VAL A 17 1.78 11.48 44.59
CA VAL A 17 1.47 12.42 43.49
C VAL A 17 2.53 12.29 42.40
N TRP A 18 3.80 12.13 42.78
CA TRP A 18 4.88 11.84 41.84
C TRP A 18 4.71 10.47 41.15
N LEU A 19 4.27 9.43 41.87
CA LEU A 19 3.90 8.14 41.29
C LEU A 19 2.69 8.25 40.35
N ALA A 20 1.69 9.08 40.68
CA ALA A 20 0.52 9.29 39.82
C ALA A 20 0.87 10.05 38.53
N VAL A 21 1.75 11.07 38.60
CA VAL A 21 2.23 11.81 37.43
C VAL A 21 3.11 10.92 36.54
N LEU A 22 3.95 10.08 37.13
CA LEU A 22 4.80 9.15 36.38
C LEU A 22 3.97 8.01 35.75
N ALA A 23 2.94 7.50 36.43
CA ALA A 23 2.01 6.53 35.84
C ALA A 23 1.15 7.11 34.72
N LEU A 24 0.75 8.40 34.81
CA LEU A 24 -0.02 9.07 33.77
C LEU A 24 0.84 9.40 32.52
N GLY A 25 2.12 9.71 32.71
CA GLY A 25 3.07 9.95 31.61
C GLY A 25 3.50 8.70 30.85
N VAL A 26 3.49 7.53 31.49
CA VAL A 26 3.80 6.24 30.83
C VAL A 26 2.62 5.73 29.98
N GLY A 27 1.38 6.12 30.30
CA GLY A 27 0.19 5.74 29.54
C GLY A 27 0.15 6.30 28.11
N THR A 28 0.69 7.51 27.88
CA THR A 28 0.72 8.14 26.55
C THR A 28 1.84 7.61 25.65
N LEU A 29 2.85 6.94 26.22
CA LEU A 29 3.93 6.31 25.45
C LEU A 29 3.53 4.94 24.88
N LEU A 30 2.51 4.29 25.44
CA LEU A 30 1.97 3.02 24.93
C LEU A 30 0.88 3.16 23.86
N SER A 31 0.29 4.35 23.67
CA SER A 31 -0.63 4.60 22.54
C SER A 31 0.08 5.12 21.28
N GLY A 32 1.42 5.14 21.28
CA GLY A 32 2.27 5.69 20.23
C GLY A 32 2.70 4.70 19.13
N CYS A 33 2.03 3.56 19.00
CA CYS A 33 2.19 2.66 17.85
C CYS A 33 0.89 2.61 17.05
N VAL A 34 0.30 3.78 16.78
CA VAL A 34 -0.51 3.91 15.56
C VAL A 34 0.49 3.67 14.43
N ALA A 35 0.51 2.42 13.98
CA ALA A 35 1.15 2.03 12.76
C ALA A 35 0.70 3.01 11.69
N VAL A 36 1.58 3.93 11.33
CA VAL A 36 1.58 4.59 10.02
C VAL A 36 2.02 3.50 9.02
N ALA A 37 1.27 2.40 8.98
CA ALA A 37 1.33 1.40 7.95
C ALA A 37 0.20 1.80 6.99
N ALA A 38 0.60 2.39 5.87
CA ALA A 38 -0.22 2.57 4.68
C ALA A 38 -1.42 3.54 4.78
N ALA A 39 -1.17 4.80 5.18
CA ALA A 39 -1.96 5.90 4.63
C ALA A 39 -1.54 6.11 3.16
N GLY A 40 -2.06 5.30 2.23
CA GLY A 40 -1.81 5.53 0.80
C GLY A 40 -2.33 4.51 -0.20
N ALA A 41 -2.47 3.21 0.14
CA ALA A 41 -2.72 2.19 -0.90
C ALA A 41 -3.74 1.09 -0.57
N ALA A 42 -4.27 1.02 0.67
CA ALA A 42 -5.11 -0.10 1.10
C ALA A 42 -6.62 0.04 0.76
N THR A 43 -7.03 1.01 -0.07
CA THR A 43 -8.46 1.29 -0.32
C THR A 43 -9.09 0.48 -1.47
N ALA A 44 -8.36 -0.39 -2.16
CA ALA A 44 -8.86 -1.02 -3.39
C ALA A 44 -8.55 -2.53 -3.54
N GLY A 45 -8.39 -3.28 -2.44
CA GLY A 45 -8.10 -4.72 -2.51
C GLY A 45 -6.72 -5.04 -3.10
N VAL A 46 -5.77 -4.12 -2.94
CA VAL A 46 -4.38 -4.26 -3.36
C VAL A 46 -3.60 -4.94 -2.25
N VAL A 47 -2.91 -6.02 -2.58
CA VAL A 47 -2.09 -6.79 -1.64
C VAL A 47 -0.66 -6.86 -2.17
N TRP A 48 0.32 -6.59 -1.30
CA TRP A 48 1.73 -6.76 -1.66
C TRP A 48 2.22 -8.13 -1.21
N VAL A 49 2.65 -8.97 -2.16
CA VAL A 49 3.10 -10.33 -1.88
C VAL A 49 4.44 -10.59 -2.58
N ARG A 50 5.50 -10.82 -1.79
CA ARG A 50 6.84 -11.22 -2.28
C ARG A 50 7.42 -10.29 -3.36
N GLY A 51 7.20 -8.98 -3.25
CA GLY A 51 7.72 -8.00 -4.22
C GLY A 51 6.85 -7.80 -5.46
N ALA A 52 5.62 -8.33 -5.47
CA ALA A 52 4.62 -8.08 -6.49
C ALA A 52 3.37 -7.45 -5.87
N LEU A 53 2.78 -6.53 -6.61
CA LEU A 53 1.45 -6.01 -6.34
C LEU A 53 0.42 -6.99 -6.90
N GLU A 54 -0.55 -7.41 -6.09
CA GLU A 54 -1.70 -8.19 -6.53
C GLU A 54 -3.00 -7.42 -6.32
N THR A 55 -3.91 -7.51 -7.28
CA THR A 55 -5.24 -6.87 -7.21
C THR A 55 -6.25 -7.67 -8.01
N HIS A 56 -7.53 -7.52 -7.67
CA HIS A 56 -8.64 -8.09 -8.43
C HIS A 56 -9.40 -6.98 -9.15
N HIS A 57 -9.85 -7.27 -10.37
CA HIS A 57 -10.68 -6.37 -11.17
C HIS A 57 -11.94 -7.10 -11.62
N GLU A 58 -13.10 -6.51 -11.37
CA GLU A 58 -14.42 -6.99 -11.83
C GLU A 58 -14.62 -6.70 -13.32
N ARG A 59 -13.66 -7.11 -14.16
CA ARG A 59 -13.69 -7.02 -15.61
C ARG A 59 -13.14 -8.32 -16.19
N ASP A 60 -13.62 -8.67 -17.39
CA ASP A 60 -13.11 -9.81 -18.14
C ASP A 60 -11.62 -9.65 -18.50
N LEU A 61 -10.94 -10.78 -18.74
CA LEU A 61 -9.51 -10.84 -19.03
C LEU A 61 -9.13 -9.98 -20.24
N ALA A 62 -9.98 -9.95 -21.28
CA ALA A 62 -9.68 -9.22 -22.50
C ALA A 62 -9.70 -7.71 -22.29
N ARG A 63 -10.62 -7.20 -21.48
CA ARG A 63 -10.70 -5.77 -21.12
C ARG A 63 -9.52 -5.36 -20.27
N VAL A 64 -9.17 -6.15 -19.25
CA VAL A 64 -8.00 -5.86 -18.40
C VAL A 64 -6.70 -5.92 -19.21
N HIS A 65 -6.55 -6.90 -20.10
CA HIS A 65 -5.39 -7.01 -20.98
C HIS A 65 -5.22 -5.79 -21.90
N ARG A 66 -6.29 -5.34 -22.57
CA ARG A 66 -6.26 -4.12 -23.39
C ARG A 66 -5.92 -2.87 -22.59
N ALA A 67 -6.50 -2.73 -21.39
CA ALA A 67 -6.20 -1.62 -20.48
C ALA A 67 -4.71 -1.62 -20.08
N THR A 68 -4.14 -2.79 -19.80
CA THR A 68 -2.71 -2.97 -19.53
C THR A 68 -1.84 -2.50 -20.69
N GLN A 69 -2.13 -2.95 -21.92
CA GLN A 69 -1.37 -2.52 -23.10
C GLN A 69 -1.46 -1.00 -23.32
N ALA A 70 -2.66 -0.42 -23.16
CA ALA A 70 -2.88 1.01 -23.31
C ALA A 70 -2.10 1.82 -22.27
N ALA A 71 -2.11 1.40 -21.00
CA ALA A 71 -1.38 2.05 -19.94
C ALA A 71 0.13 1.97 -20.14
N LEU A 72 0.66 0.80 -20.51
CA LEU A 72 2.09 0.62 -20.78
C LEU A 72 2.56 1.48 -21.96
N LYS A 73 1.77 1.54 -23.03
CA LYS A 73 2.07 2.39 -24.20
C LYS A 73 2.13 3.85 -23.81
N GLU A 74 1.23 4.29 -22.95
CA GLU A 74 1.15 5.69 -22.53
C GLU A 74 2.25 6.09 -21.55
N LEU A 75 2.72 5.14 -20.73
CA LEU A 75 3.93 5.29 -19.92
C LEU A 75 5.22 5.16 -20.75
N GLU A 76 5.09 5.00 -22.08
CA GLU A 76 6.20 4.82 -23.02
C GLU A 76 7.09 3.61 -22.69
N PHE A 77 6.51 2.57 -22.07
CA PHE A 77 7.23 1.33 -21.78
C PHE A 77 7.27 0.44 -23.03
N ALA A 78 8.46 -0.09 -23.33
CA ALA A 78 8.65 -0.99 -24.46
C ALA A 78 8.11 -2.38 -24.12
N ILE A 79 7.03 -2.81 -24.77
CA ILE A 79 6.49 -4.16 -24.61
C ILE A 79 7.39 -5.14 -25.36
N ILE A 80 8.03 -6.05 -24.62
CA ILE A 80 8.95 -7.07 -25.14
C ILE A 80 8.22 -8.39 -25.41
N THR A 81 7.19 -8.68 -24.61
CA THR A 81 6.40 -9.90 -24.75
C THR A 81 4.97 -9.59 -24.42
N ASP A 82 4.08 -10.09 -25.25
CA ASP A 82 2.66 -10.10 -25.00
C ASP A 82 2.11 -11.46 -25.40
N ARG A 83 1.68 -12.23 -24.41
CA ARG A 83 1.07 -13.53 -24.59
C ARG A 83 -0.28 -13.54 -23.92
N LYS A 84 -1.30 -14.04 -24.62
CA LYS A 84 -2.65 -14.19 -24.10
C LYS A 84 -3.20 -15.56 -24.48
N SER A 85 -3.78 -16.24 -23.50
CA SER A 85 -4.56 -17.46 -23.68
C SER A 85 -6.04 -17.21 -23.40
N ALA A 86 -6.84 -18.28 -23.33
CA ALA A 86 -8.25 -18.19 -22.95
C ALA A 86 -8.46 -17.86 -21.46
N ILE A 87 -7.50 -18.14 -20.58
CA ILE A 87 -7.66 -18.05 -19.11
C ILE A 87 -6.61 -17.17 -18.44
N ASP A 88 -5.52 -16.83 -19.13
CA ASP A 88 -4.45 -15.99 -18.61
C ASP A 88 -3.82 -15.11 -19.69
N ALA A 89 -3.04 -14.12 -19.24
CA ALA A 89 -2.19 -13.32 -20.10
C ALA A 89 -0.92 -12.91 -19.34
N GLU A 90 0.17 -12.75 -20.07
CA GLU A 90 1.44 -12.27 -19.57
C GLU A 90 1.97 -11.17 -20.49
N VAL A 91 2.25 -10.01 -19.89
CA VAL A 91 2.83 -8.86 -20.57
C VAL A 91 4.15 -8.54 -19.89
N ILE A 92 5.24 -8.56 -20.65
CA ILE A 92 6.58 -8.18 -20.18
C ILE A 92 6.97 -6.90 -20.92
N ALA A 93 7.30 -5.87 -20.15
CA ALA A 93 7.75 -4.59 -20.67
C ALA A 93 9.08 -4.15 -20.04
N ARG A 94 9.72 -3.16 -20.67
CA ARG A 94 10.93 -2.49 -20.18
C ARG A 94 10.66 -1.00 -20.07
N THR A 95 11.06 -0.40 -18.95
CA THR A 95 11.05 1.05 -18.80
C THR A 95 12.24 1.68 -19.52
N ALA A 96 12.26 3.01 -19.64
CA ALA A 96 13.39 3.75 -20.20
C ALA A 96 14.71 3.53 -19.44
N LEU A 97 14.65 3.12 -18.17
CA LEU A 97 15.81 2.77 -17.34
C LEU A 97 16.16 1.27 -17.40
N ASP A 98 15.66 0.55 -18.42
CA ASP A 98 15.79 -0.90 -18.60
C ASP A 98 15.27 -1.76 -17.43
N LYS A 99 14.41 -1.20 -16.56
CA LYS A 99 13.76 -2.01 -15.51
C LYS A 99 12.74 -2.95 -16.16
N LYS A 100 12.84 -4.25 -15.87
CA LYS A 100 11.85 -5.26 -16.28
C LYS A 100 10.55 -5.07 -15.51
N VAL A 101 9.45 -4.99 -16.24
CA VAL A 101 8.08 -5.00 -15.71
C VAL A 101 7.42 -6.29 -16.17
N THR A 102 6.94 -7.10 -15.24
CA THR A 102 6.19 -8.32 -15.52
C THR A 102 4.77 -8.12 -15.01
N ILE A 103 3.78 -8.23 -15.89
CA ILE A 103 2.37 -8.18 -15.54
C ILE A 103 1.73 -9.50 -15.92
N THR A 104 1.14 -10.18 -14.94
CA THR A 104 0.43 -11.44 -15.14
C THR A 104 -1.05 -11.24 -14.82
N LEU A 105 -1.91 -11.64 -15.74
CA LEU A 105 -3.36 -11.60 -15.60
C LEU A 105 -3.89 -13.03 -15.58
N LYS A 106 -4.77 -13.33 -14.63
CA LYS A 106 -5.43 -14.64 -14.52
C LYS A 106 -6.92 -14.45 -14.34
N GLN A 107 -7.71 -15.12 -15.15
CA GLN A 107 -9.16 -15.14 -15.02
C GLN A 107 -9.54 -15.99 -13.81
N VAL A 108 -10.21 -15.38 -12.83
CA VAL A 108 -10.73 -16.06 -11.63
C VAL A 108 -12.19 -16.48 -11.87
N THR A 109 -12.96 -15.59 -12.49
CA THR A 109 -14.32 -15.84 -12.97
C THR A 109 -14.48 -15.21 -14.36
N PRO A 110 -15.53 -15.49 -15.14
CA PRO A 110 -15.77 -14.84 -16.44
C PRO A 110 -15.70 -13.30 -16.41
N ASN A 111 -16.03 -12.69 -15.27
CA ASN A 111 -16.06 -11.24 -15.08
C ASN A 111 -15.05 -10.75 -14.05
N THR A 112 -14.13 -11.58 -13.59
CA THR A 112 -13.13 -11.20 -12.57
C THR A 112 -11.75 -11.68 -12.97
N THR A 113 -10.82 -10.73 -13.05
CA THR A 113 -9.43 -10.99 -13.39
C THR A 113 -8.52 -10.60 -12.23
N LYS A 114 -7.67 -11.52 -11.78
CA LYS A 114 -6.57 -11.25 -10.88
C LYS A 114 -5.39 -10.71 -11.69
N MET A 115 -4.81 -9.61 -11.23
CA MET A 115 -3.63 -8.99 -11.80
C MET A 115 -2.48 -9.07 -10.80
N SER A 116 -1.29 -9.38 -11.29
CA SER A 116 -0.03 -9.31 -10.55
C SER A 116 0.95 -8.45 -11.32
N ILE A 117 1.55 -7.44 -10.67
CA ILE A 117 2.54 -6.54 -11.24
C ILE A 117 3.82 -6.67 -10.43
N ARG A 118 4.92 -7.03 -11.10
CA ARG A 118 6.27 -7.07 -10.51
C ARG A 118 7.20 -6.20 -11.34
N VAL A 119 7.91 -5.30 -10.66
CA VAL A 119 8.92 -4.46 -11.30
C VAL A 119 10.30 -4.81 -10.74
N GLY A 120 11.22 -5.18 -11.63
CA GLY A 120 12.59 -5.59 -11.31
C GLY A 120 12.68 -6.94 -10.60
N LEU A 121 13.87 -7.22 -10.05
CA LEU A 121 14.15 -8.47 -9.35
C LEU A 121 13.54 -8.49 -7.94
N MET A 122 13.60 -7.37 -7.21
CA MET A 122 13.15 -7.28 -5.81
C MET A 122 11.71 -6.79 -5.64
N GLY A 123 11.13 -6.18 -6.67
CA GLY A 123 9.86 -5.45 -6.56
C GLY A 123 10.09 -3.95 -6.37
N ASP A 124 9.25 -3.13 -6.98
CA ASP A 124 9.25 -1.67 -6.86
C ASP A 124 7.80 -1.24 -6.64
N GLU A 125 7.43 -0.97 -5.38
CA GLU A 125 6.05 -0.71 -4.98
C GLU A 125 5.51 0.59 -5.56
N ALA A 126 6.33 1.65 -5.56
CA ALA A 126 5.94 2.93 -6.13
C ALA A 126 5.66 2.81 -7.64
N MET A 127 6.55 2.15 -8.38
CA MET A 127 6.36 1.93 -9.82
C MET A 127 5.17 1.01 -10.12
N SER A 128 4.98 -0.05 -9.31
CA SER A 128 3.84 -0.97 -9.48
C SER A 128 2.51 -0.26 -9.24
N ASN A 129 2.43 0.61 -8.23
CA ASN A 129 1.23 1.42 -7.96
C ASN A 129 0.97 2.46 -9.08
N LEU A 130 2.01 3.09 -9.63
CA LEU A 130 1.86 4.01 -10.76
C LEU A 130 1.28 3.30 -11.99
N ILE A 131 1.83 2.13 -12.33
CA ILE A 131 1.32 1.29 -13.43
C ILE A 131 -0.14 0.93 -13.16
N LEU A 132 -0.46 0.46 -11.96
CA LEU A 132 -1.82 0.10 -11.57
C LEU A 132 -2.79 1.27 -11.70
N ALA A 133 -2.40 2.46 -11.22
CA ALA A 133 -3.21 3.67 -11.34
C ALA A 133 -3.52 3.96 -12.81
N ARG A 134 -2.51 3.88 -13.69
CA ARG A 134 -2.71 4.15 -15.11
C ARG A 134 -3.58 3.10 -15.80
N ILE A 135 -3.47 1.83 -15.39
CA ILE A 135 -4.37 0.77 -15.89
C ILE A 135 -5.80 1.02 -15.46
N ARG A 136 -6.04 1.40 -14.19
CA ARG A 136 -7.38 1.69 -13.67
C ARG A 136 -8.09 2.80 -14.43
N GLU A 137 -7.36 3.81 -14.89
CA GLU A 137 -7.91 4.88 -15.72
C GLU A 137 -8.35 4.41 -17.12
N LYS A 138 -7.93 3.21 -17.56
CA LYS A 138 -8.31 2.60 -18.84
C LYS A 138 -9.33 1.46 -18.70
N LEU A 139 -9.75 1.11 -17.48
CA LEU A 139 -10.70 0.02 -17.19
C LEU A 139 -12.15 0.48 -17.28
#